data_AF-A0A4Q5PE60-F1
#
_entry.id   AF-A0A4Q5PE60-F1
#
_cell.length_a   1.000
_cell.length_b   1.000
_cell.length_c   1.000
_cell.angle_alpha   90.00
_cell.angle_beta   90.00
_cell.angle_gamma   90.00
#
_symmetry.space_group_name_H-M   'P 1'
#
loop_
_entity.id
_entity.type
_entity.pdbx_description
1 polymer ?
#
loop_
_entity_poly.entity_id
_entity_poly.type
_entity_poly.pdbx_seq_one_letter_code
_entity_poly.pdbx_strand_id
1 'polypeptide(L)'
;MTMGSAFAGTPADRLPHAVQAMADALIHPGHGISLRQMRRALEGLNGERQDALAILLARAWTATQGADAVVTKHHCLALINVMAVDAAERLIPTGRQLALAADALADPEARAQVAEFSGLQGRICKQRFVQADDDAMLYLATRYYDDQYRQGTPVAYWHGVNVVALLRRQQARGLDMMSPDVDVDALAVEVIRKVGALAPERFRRSAWVAATLSEMHLALEQVNAAELWLYRFLDHPQVRSFDIDSYDRQLREIWGGSVAGSGSAPGGGNPGADRLVAIIARRLMRTEARMTMSATHVHAMATKLRSEPAEFERNFSGEAGFSVDVVRQMLKACDSIGCVCDENDARAGTGFLMEGAALCPAWGPGLVFVTNAHVIGRESPVAVDPAHAGITFETETAAGRDVSRYRVADVLFSSRPGRLGVRNGGADELDVTIVRLDRTPPGREGLTAANALPVVNARARAYVVGHPQGAPLQVSLNDSLLLDIDDEERLVHYRTPTEPGSSGSPVFNIRWQVIAIHHAGASNVPRLHGAGEYEANEGIALGAIRRALCLCA
;
A
#
# COMPACT_ATOMS: atom_id res chain seq x y z
N MET A 1 -12.16 14.45 -42.83
CA MET A 1 -13.35 13.85 -42.20
C MET A 1 -13.07 13.67 -40.71
N THR A 2 -14.10 13.71 -39.88
CA THR A 2 -13.99 13.73 -38.41
C THR A 2 -13.94 12.33 -37.80
N MET A 3 -12.84 11.96 -37.15
CA MET A 3 -12.82 10.85 -36.18
C MET A 3 -13.11 11.38 -34.78
N GLY A 4 -14.39 11.58 -34.47
CA GLY A 4 -14.86 11.84 -33.12
C GLY A 4 -15.14 10.54 -32.38
N SER A 5 -14.12 9.91 -31.78
CA SER A 5 -14.30 8.81 -30.82
C SER A 5 -14.06 9.33 -29.41
N ALA A 6 -15.10 9.97 -28.84
CA ALA A 6 -15.06 10.43 -27.46
C ALA A 6 -15.28 9.22 -26.54
N PHE A 7 -14.19 8.62 -26.06
CA PHE A 7 -14.25 7.64 -24.98
C PHE A 7 -15.06 8.20 -23.81
N ALA A 8 -16.04 7.43 -23.33
CA ALA A 8 -16.84 7.71 -22.15
C ALA A 8 -16.32 6.85 -20.97
N GLY A 9 -16.19 7.46 -19.80
CA GLY A 9 -15.46 6.91 -18.64
C GLY A 9 -14.85 8.05 -17.82
N THR A 10 -14.57 7.84 -16.53
CA THR A 10 -14.09 8.93 -15.67
C THR A 10 -12.62 9.29 -15.98
N PRO A 11 -12.08 10.40 -15.45
CA PRO A 11 -10.65 10.72 -15.62
C PRO A 11 -9.71 9.65 -15.04
N ALA A 12 -10.14 8.91 -13.99
CA ALA A 12 -9.34 7.86 -13.37
C ALA A 12 -9.21 6.63 -14.27
N ASP A 13 -10.32 6.13 -14.81
CA ASP A 13 -10.36 4.93 -15.66
C ASP A 13 -9.52 5.09 -16.95
N ARG A 14 -9.33 6.34 -17.41
CA ARG A 14 -8.51 6.66 -18.59
C ARG A 14 -7.01 6.70 -18.30
N LEU A 15 -6.59 6.94 -17.05
CA LEU A 15 -5.20 7.29 -16.74
C LEU A 15 -4.21 6.15 -17.01
N PRO A 16 -4.47 4.87 -16.62
CA PRO A 16 -3.60 3.75 -16.98
C PRO A 16 -3.44 3.60 -18.50
N HIS A 17 -4.56 3.64 -19.24
CA HIS A 17 -4.55 3.53 -20.71
C HIS A 17 -3.82 4.70 -21.40
N ALA A 18 -3.97 5.92 -20.88
CA ALA A 18 -3.27 7.10 -21.40
C ALA A 18 -1.76 7.02 -21.15
N VAL A 19 -1.34 6.55 -19.96
CA VAL A 19 0.08 6.35 -19.64
C VAL A 19 0.67 5.22 -20.47
N GLN A 20 -0.04 4.11 -20.67
CA GLN A 20 0.40 3.02 -21.55
C GLN A 20 0.57 3.52 -22.99
N ALA A 21 -0.43 4.19 -23.56
CA ALA A 21 -0.35 4.74 -24.91
C ALA A 21 0.78 5.78 -25.07
N MET A 22 1.10 6.55 -24.02
CA MET A 22 2.29 7.41 -24.02
C MET A 22 3.59 6.60 -23.99
N ALA A 23 3.67 5.53 -23.20
CA ALA A 23 4.84 4.66 -23.12
C ALA A 23 5.10 3.92 -24.45
N ASP A 24 4.04 3.40 -25.07
CA ASP A 24 4.10 2.74 -26.39
C ASP A 24 4.55 3.74 -27.48
N ALA A 25 4.03 4.98 -27.43
CA ALA A 25 4.40 6.02 -28.39
C ALA A 25 5.90 6.38 -28.34
N LEU A 26 6.57 6.32 -27.17
CA LEU A 26 8.00 6.62 -27.03
C LEU A 26 8.91 5.66 -27.83
N ILE A 27 8.40 4.49 -28.25
CA ILE A 27 9.12 3.52 -29.08
C ILE A 27 9.24 4.02 -30.53
N HIS A 28 8.34 4.90 -30.99
CA HIS A 28 8.29 5.35 -32.38
C HIS A 28 9.08 6.64 -32.62
N PRO A 29 10.01 6.68 -33.60
CA PRO A 29 10.70 7.91 -33.99
C PRO A 29 9.72 9.03 -34.36
N GLY A 30 9.91 10.23 -33.80
CA GLY A 30 9.06 11.39 -34.10
C GLY A 30 7.76 11.50 -33.28
N HIS A 31 7.58 10.69 -32.24
CA HIS A 31 6.42 10.68 -31.32
C HIS A 31 6.01 12.04 -30.70
N GLY A 32 6.86 13.07 -30.74
CA GLY A 32 6.51 14.45 -30.38
C GLY A 32 6.34 14.76 -28.89
N ILE A 33 6.56 13.78 -27.99
CA ILE A 33 6.50 13.99 -26.53
C ILE A 33 7.83 14.61 -26.08
N SER A 34 7.80 15.86 -25.62
CA SER A 34 9.00 16.55 -25.12
C SER A 34 9.38 16.11 -23.70
N LEU A 35 10.66 16.23 -23.36
CA LEU A 35 11.17 16.01 -21.99
C LEU A 35 10.41 16.85 -20.95
N ARG A 36 9.99 18.07 -21.29
CA ARG A 36 9.19 18.93 -20.40
C ARG A 36 7.80 18.35 -20.12
N GLN A 37 7.14 17.77 -21.12
CA GLN A 37 5.87 17.03 -20.91
C GLN A 37 6.12 15.78 -20.06
N MET A 38 7.20 15.04 -20.33
CA MET A 38 7.56 13.84 -19.59
C MET A 38 7.80 14.11 -18.09
N ARG A 39 8.60 15.12 -17.76
CA ARG A 39 8.86 15.53 -16.37
C ARG A 39 7.56 15.92 -15.65
N ARG A 40 6.68 16.67 -16.31
CA ARG A 40 5.38 17.10 -15.74
C ARG A 40 4.37 15.96 -15.62
N ALA A 41 4.41 14.96 -16.52
CA ALA A 41 3.63 13.73 -16.38
C ALA A 41 4.05 12.95 -15.13
N LEU A 42 5.36 12.76 -14.90
CA LEU A 42 5.86 12.09 -13.69
C LEU A 42 5.61 12.87 -12.40
N GLU A 43 5.75 14.20 -12.42
CA GLU A 43 5.40 15.07 -11.29
C GLU A 43 3.92 14.90 -10.90
N GLY A 44 3.02 14.90 -11.89
CA GLY A 44 1.59 14.61 -11.67
C GLY A 44 1.34 13.18 -11.17
N LEU A 45 1.94 12.17 -11.80
CA LEU A 45 1.75 10.77 -11.42
C LEU A 45 2.23 10.49 -9.99
N ASN A 46 3.36 11.04 -9.52
CA ASN A 46 3.73 10.90 -8.10
C ASN A 46 2.86 11.76 -7.17
N GLY A 47 2.39 12.93 -7.62
CA GLY A 47 1.49 13.80 -6.83
C GLY A 47 0.13 13.17 -6.54
N GLU A 48 -0.41 12.45 -7.54
CA GLU A 48 -1.62 11.61 -7.47
C GLU A 48 -1.31 10.13 -7.18
N ARG A 49 -0.06 9.84 -6.77
CA ARG A 49 0.41 8.56 -6.20
C ARG A 49 0.23 7.32 -7.09
N GLN A 50 0.18 7.55 -8.39
CA GLN A 50 0.15 6.53 -9.43
C GLN A 50 1.55 5.94 -9.64
N ASP A 51 2.18 5.46 -8.56
CA ASP A 51 3.60 5.13 -8.54
C ASP A 51 3.96 3.98 -9.49
N ALA A 52 3.07 2.99 -9.68
CA ALA A 52 3.22 1.96 -10.71
C ALA A 52 3.25 2.54 -12.14
N LEU A 53 2.36 3.51 -12.45
CA LEU A 53 2.34 4.21 -13.74
C LEU A 53 3.57 5.12 -13.91
N ALA A 54 4.04 5.75 -12.84
CA ALA A 54 5.26 6.54 -12.84
C ALA A 54 6.51 5.67 -13.11
N ILE A 55 6.59 4.48 -12.51
CA ILE A 55 7.64 3.48 -12.79
C ILE A 55 7.59 3.06 -14.26
N LEU A 56 6.42 2.69 -14.77
CA LEU A 56 6.24 2.25 -16.16
C LEU A 56 6.69 3.34 -17.16
N LEU A 57 6.18 4.57 -17.01
CA LEU A 57 6.49 5.66 -17.92
C LEU A 57 7.96 6.11 -17.82
N ALA A 58 8.53 6.16 -16.61
CA ALA A 58 9.94 6.50 -16.42
C ALA A 58 10.89 5.43 -16.99
N ARG A 59 10.53 4.15 -16.90
CA ARG A 59 11.26 3.05 -17.57
C ARG A 59 11.19 3.19 -19.08
N ALA A 60 10.00 3.41 -19.64
CA ALA A 60 9.81 3.59 -21.08
C ALA A 60 10.62 4.77 -21.65
N TRP A 61 10.61 5.92 -20.96
CA TRP A 61 11.46 7.05 -21.33
C TRP A 61 12.95 6.71 -21.23
N THR A 62 13.41 6.15 -20.11
CA THR A 62 14.83 5.86 -19.89
C THR A 62 15.38 4.86 -20.92
N ALA A 63 14.56 3.89 -21.36
CA ALA A 63 14.92 2.89 -22.34
C ALA A 63 14.94 3.40 -23.80
N THR A 64 14.21 4.46 -24.13
CA THR A 64 14.03 4.95 -25.51
C THR A 64 14.76 6.28 -25.78
N GLN A 65 14.73 7.20 -24.82
CA GLN A 65 15.28 8.56 -24.93
C GLN A 65 16.57 8.76 -24.10
N GLY A 66 16.93 7.77 -23.26
CA GLY A 66 18.02 7.85 -22.30
C GLY A 66 17.63 8.45 -20.95
N ALA A 67 18.56 8.41 -20.00
CA ALA A 67 18.34 8.85 -18.63
C ALA A 67 18.36 10.38 -18.47
N ASP A 68 17.41 10.91 -17.71
CA ASP A 68 17.33 12.33 -17.31
C ASP A 68 17.28 12.45 -15.79
N ALA A 69 17.93 13.47 -15.22
CA ALA A 69 18.02 13.69 -13.78
C ALA A 69 16.63 13.78 -13.09
N VAL A 70 15.67 14.48 -13.70
CA VAL A 70 14.34 14.67 -13.12
C VAL A 70 13.50 13.41 -13.31
N VAL A 71 13.52 12.79 -14.50
CA VAL A 71 12.88 11.49 -14.75
C VAL A 71 13.38 10.42 -13.76
N THR A 72 14.70 10.32 -13.57
CA THR A 72 15.30 9.38 -12.60
C THR A 72 14.87 9.71 -11.16
N LYS A 73 14.82 10.98 -10.77
CA LYS A 73 14.37 11.40 -9.42
C LYS A 73 12.94 10.97 -9.12
N HIS A 74 12.03 11.11 -10.09
CA HIS A 74 10.64 10.66 -9.97
C HIS A 74 10.51 9.13 -10.01
N HIS A 75 11.33 8.43 -10.81
CA HIS A 75 11.42 6.96 -10.79
C HIS A 75 11.88 6.43 -9.41
N CYS A 76 12.92 7.03 -8.82
CA CYS A 76 13.37 6.70 -7.46
C CYS A 76 12.26 6.92 -6.42
N LEU A 77 11.55 8.05 -6.50
CA LEU A 77 10.45 8.37 -5.58
C LEU A 77 9.33 7.33 -5.65
N ALA A 78 8.94 6.93 -6.86
CA ALA A 78 7.93 5.90 -7.08
C ALA A 78 8.38 4.52 -6.54
N LEU A 79 9.62 4.12 -6.82
CA LEU A 79 10.20 2.87 -6.33
C LEU A 79 10.25 2.82 -4.79
N ILE A 80 10.61 3.93 -4.13
CA ILE A 80 10.57 4.03 -2.66
C ILE A 80 9.13 3.92 -2.13
N ASN A 81 8.14 4.52 -2.81
CA ASN A 81 6.75 4.43 -2.38
C ASN A 81 6.20 2.99 -2.45
N VAL A 82 6.58 2.19 -3.46
CA VAL A 82 6.23 0.76 -3.59
C VAL A 82 7.21 -0.19 -2.88
N MET A 83 8.00 0.31 -1.91
CA MET A 83 8.97 -0.45 -1.11
C MET A 83 10.15 -1.09 -1.88
N ALA A 84 10.31 -0.82 -3.17
CA ALA A 84 11.41 -1.32 -4.02
C ALA A 84 12.72 -0.53 -3.78
N VAL A 85 13.15 -0.45 -2.53
CA VAL A 85 14.23 0.46 -2.05
C VAL A 85 15.58 0.20 -2.71
N ASP A 86 15.94 -1.07 -2.98
CA ASP A 86 17.21 -1.40 -3.63
C ASP A 86 17.23 -1.02 -5.12
N ALA A 87 16.06 -1.07 -5.78
CA ALA A 87 15.92 -0.59 -7.15
C ALA A 87 16.01 0.94 -7.21
N ALA A 88 15.47 1.64 -6.20
CA ALA A 88 15.63 3.08 -6.08
C ALA A 88 17.09 3.49 -5.80
N GLU A 89 17.79 2.78 -4.92
CA GLU A 89 19.19 3.08 -4.59
C GLU A 89 20.11 2.96 -5.81
N ARG A 90 19.95 1.90 -6.61
CA ARG A 90 20.73 1.69 -7.85
C ARG A 90 20.62 2.83 -8.87
N LEU A 91 19.55 3.63 -8.82
CA LEU A 91 19.35 4.78 -9.70
C LEU A 91 19.98 6.09 -9.19
N ILE A 92 20.25 6.21 -7.88
CA ILE A 92 20.72 7.47 -7.28
C ILE A 92 22.09 7.94 -7.81
N PRO A 93 23.13 7.08 -7.97
CA PRO A 93 24.41 7.52 -8.51
C PRO A 93 24.29 8.17 -9.89
N THR A 94 23.57 7.50 -10.80
CA THR A 94 23.31 7.99 -12.16
C THR A 94 22.49 9.28 -12.15
N GLY A 95 21.39 9.32 -11.40
CA GLY A 95 20.55 10.51 -11.30
C GLY A 95 21.29 11.73 -10.73
N ARG A 96 22.12 11.52 -9.70
CA ARG A 96 22.97 12.56 -9.10
C ARG A 96 24.07 13.02 -10.05
N GLN A 97 24.68 12.12 -10.82
CA GLN A 97 25.67 12.49 -11.85
C GLN A 97 25.04 13.36 -12.95
N LEU A 98 23.84 13.01 -13.43
CA LEU A 98 23.09 13.80 -14.41
C LEU A 98 22.70 15.18 -13.84
N ALA A 99 22.26 15.23 -12.58
CA ALA A 99 21.92 16.48 -11.90
C ALA A 99 23.14 17.40 -11.70
N LEU A 100 24.33 16.85 -11.47
CA LEU A 100 25.60 17.61 -11.39
C LEU A 100 26.09 18.08 -12.76
N ALA A 101 25.85 17.32 -13.83
CA ALA A 101 26.19 17.71 -15.20
C ALA A 101 25.28 18.82 -15.78
N ALA A 102 24.15 19.10 -15.13
CA ALA A 102 23.12 20.01 -15.62
C ALA A 102 23.57 21.46 -15.90
N ASP A 103 24.63 21.94 -15.24
CA ASP A 103 25.22 23.27 -15.51
C ASP A 103 25.84 23.36 -16.91
N ALA A 104 26.40 22.27 -17.44
CA ALA A 104 26.92 22.21 -18.81
C ALA A 104 25.80 22.13 -19.87
N LEU A 105 24.57 21.81 -19.43
CA LEU A 105 23.37 21.68 -20.26
C LEU A 105 22.40 22.87 -20.10
N ALA A 106 22.74 23.85 -19.25
CA ALA A 106 21.91 24.99 -18.88
C ALA A 106 20.51 24.60 -18.33
N ASP A 107 20.39 23.47 -17.63
CA ASP A 107 19.12 22.96 -17.09
C ASP A 107 18.99 23.19 -15.57
N PRO A 108 18.30 24.27 -15.13
CA PRO A 108 18.13 24.55 -13.71
C PRO A 108 17.17 23.58 -13.00
N GLU A 109 16.28 22.90 -13.74
CA GLU A 109 15.31 21.94 -13.18
C GLU A 109 16.04 20.62 -12.85
N ALA A 110 16.96 20.17 -13.71
CA ALA A 110 17.87 19.07 -13.43
C ALA A 110 18.88 19.41 -12.32
N ARG A 111 19.49 20.61 -12.34
CA ARG A 111 20.44 21.06 -11.31
C ARG A 111 19.83 21.03 -9.90
N ALA A 112 18.56 21.40 -9.76
CA ALA A 112 17.85 21.38 -8.48
C ALA A 112 17.78 19.96 -7.85
N GLN A 113 17.86 18.89 -8.65
CA GLN A 113 17.72 17.53 -8.14
C GLN A 113 18.94 17.03 -7.34
N VAL A 114 20.10 17.71 -7.38
CA VAL A 114 21.29 17.34 -6.58
C VAL A 114 20.96 17.28 -5.09
N ALA A 115 20.15 18.24 -4.60
CA ALA A 115 19.65 18.23 -3.24
C ALA A 115 18.65 17.08 -3.05
N GLU A 116 17.64 16.96 -3.91
CA GLU A 116 16.57 15.95 -3.83
C GLU A 116 17.12 14.52 -3.74
N PHE A 117 18.09 14.15 -4.58
CA PHE A 117 18.72 12.82 -4.56
C PHE A 117 19.35 12.48 -3.20
N SER A 118 19.99 13.46 -2.53
CA SER A 118 20.56 13.27 -1.19
C SER A 118 19.46 12.96 -0.15
N GLY A 119 18.25 13.52 -0.34
CA GLY A 119 17.10 13.27 0.54
C GLY A 119 16.41 11.94 0.26
N LEU A 120 16.50 11.46 -0.98
CA LEU A 120 16.10 10.09 -1.34
C LEU A 120 17.05 9.06 -0.71
N GLN A 121 18.35 9.33 -0.59
CA GLN A 121 19.27 8.48 0.20
C GLN A 121 18.83 8.42 1.67
N GLY A 122 18.56 9.57 2.30
CA GLY A 122 18.04 9.62 3.67
C GLY A 122 16.72 8.85 3.84
N ARG A 123 15.81 8.93 2.85
CA ARG A 123 14.54 8.20 2.87
C ARG A 123 14.71 6.69 2.67
N ILE A 124 15.65 6.24 1.83
CA ILE A 124 15.98 4.81 1.65
C ILE A 124 16.55 4.23 2.94
N CYS A 125 17.53 4.90 3.55
CA CYS A 125 18.07 4.48 4.85
C CYS A 125 16.98 4.46 5.93
N LYS A 126 16.10 5.47 5.99
CA LYS A 126 14.97 5.47 6.92
C LYS A 126 14.04 4.27 6.69
N GLN A 127 13.75 3.92 5.43
CA GLN A 127 12.88 2.79 5.11
C GLN A 127 13.53 1.44 5.44
N ARG A 128 14.84 1.27 5.19
CA ARG A 128 15.59 0.07 5.59
C ARG A 128 15.65 -0.12 7.10
N PHE A 129 15.88 0.96 7.86
CA PHE A 129 15.76 0.92 9.33
C PHE A 129 14.38 0.40 9.77
N VAL A 130 13.30 0.94 9.21
CA VAL A 130 11.93 0.50 9.53
C VAL A 130 11.67 -0.97 9.13
N GLN A 131 12.31 -1.47 8.07
CA GLN A 131 12.12 -2.84 7.58
C GLN A 131 12.96 -3.89 8.34
N ALA A 132 14.10 -3.51 8.90
CA ALA A 132 15.09 -4.45 9.48
C ALA A 132 15.53 -4.13 10.93
N ASP A 133 15.02 -3.05 11.53
CA ASP A 133 15.46 -2.47 12.81
C ASP A 133 16.98 -2.14 12.87
N ASP A 134 17.59 -1.88 11.71
CA ASP A 134 19.03 -1.63 11.55
C ASP A 134 19.44 -0.21 12.00
N ASP A 135 20.12 -0.15 13.14
CA ASP A 135 20.64 1.09 13.74
C ASP A 135 21.68 1.81 12.87
N ALA A 136 22.43 1.10 12.03
CA ALA A 136 23.35 1.74 11.07
C ALA A 136 22.56 2.47 9.96
N MET A 137 21.38 1.96 9.58
CA MET A 137 20.49 2.64 8.64
C MET A 137 19.78 3.84 9.28
N LEU A 138 19.41 3.76 10.57
CA LEU A 138 18.92 4.92 11.35
C LEU A 138 19.97 6.03 11.41
N TYR A 139 21.23 5.67 11.68
CA TYR A 139 22.38 6.58 11.70
C TYR A 139 22.60 7.25 10.33
N LEU A 140 22.68 6.46 9.25
CA LEU A 140 22.86 6.97 7.89
C LEU A 140 21.70 7.85 7.42
N ALA A 141 20.45 7.49 7.73
CA ALA A 141 19.27 8.32 7.44
C ALA A 141 19.40 9.71 8.06
N THR A 142 19.78 9.74 9.34
CA THR A 142 19.94 10.98 10.12
C THR A 142 21.02 11.87 9.50
N ARG A 143 22.17 11.30 9.12
CA ARG A 143 23.24 12.02 8.41
C ARG A 143 22.75 12.69 7.13
N TYR A 144 22.08 11.95 6.25
CA TYR A 144 21.60 12.50 4.98
C TYR A 144 20.62 13.67 5.18
N TYR A 145 19.71 13.58 6.16
CA TYR A 145 18.79 14.69 6.47
C TYR A 145 19.50 15.89 7.12
N ASP A 146 20.51 15.66 7.98
CA ASP A 146 21.24 16.72 8.67
C ASP A 146 22.21 17.48 7.74
N ASP A 147 22.97 16.74 6.91
CA ASP A 147 23.83 17.31 5.87
C ASP A 147 23.01 18.23 4.93
N GLN A 148 21.78 17.86 4.59
CA GLN A 148 20.85 18.70 3.82
C GLN A 148 20.28 19.89 4.60
N TYR A 149 19.90 19.68 5.86
CA TYR A 149 19.35 20.74 6.70
C TYR A 149 20.36 21.88 6.94
N ARG A 150 21.63 21.52 7.15
CA ARG A 150 22.75 22.46 7.31
C ARG A 150 23.13 23.19 6.01
N GLN A 151 22.83 22.62 4.84
CA GLN A 151 23.02 23.28 3.53
C GLN A 151 22.05 24.46 3.28
N GLY A 152 21.08 24.70 4.17
CA GLY A 152 20.49 26.04 4.35
C GLY A 152 19.47 26.49 3.29
N THR A 153 18.81 25.57 2.57
CA THR A 153 17.76 25.95 1.61
C THR A 153 16.54 26.57 2.33
N PRO A 154 15.89 27.63 1.79
CA PRO A 154 14.76 28.33 2.44
C PRO A 154 13.45 27.53 2.65
N VAL A 155 13.50 26.20 2.54
CA VAL A 155 12.34 25.29 2.71
C VAL A 155 12.69 24.09 3.59
N ALA A 156 13.89 24.02 4.16
CA ALA A 156 14.43 22.82 4.82
C ALA A 156 13.71 22.33 6.10
N TYR A 157 12.51 22.85 6.44
CA TYR A 157 11.75 22.37 7.59
C TYR A 157 11.40 20.86 7.50
N TRP A 158 11.18 20.34 6.29
CA TRP A 158 10.96 18.90 6.08
C TRP A 158 12.23 18.06 6.29
N HIS A 159 13.42 18.64 6.15
CA HIS A 159 14.66 17.96 6.53
C HIS A 159 14.80 17.99 8.05
N GLY A 160 14.67 19.18 8.66
CA GLY A 160 14.81 19.38 10.10
C GLY A 160 13.86 18.53 10.95
N VAL A 161 12.60 18.38 10.53
CA VAL A 161 11.64 17.50 11.22
C VAL A 161 12.10 16.03 11.22
N ASN A 162 12.68 15.55 10.11
CA ASN A 162 13.24 14.21 10.03
C ASN A 162 14.53 14.08 10.86
N VAL A 163 15.41 15.10 10.89
CA VAL A 163 16.61 15.09 11.76
C VAL A 163 16.19 14.96 13.22
N VAL A 164 15.28 15.81 13.70
CA VAL A 164 14.80 15.79 15.09
C VAL A 164 14.13 14.46 15.45
N ALA A 165 13.27 13.94 14.58
CA ALA A 165 12.58 12.66 14.81
C ALA A 165 13.56 11.48 14.89
N LEU A 166 14.54 11.41 13.98
CA LEU A 166 15.52 10.33 13.96
C LEU A 166 16.53 10.46 15.12
N LEU A 167 16.92 11.68 15.52
CA LEU A 167 17.74 11.90 16.72
C LEU A 167 17.00 11.49 18.00
N ARG A 168 15.71 11.82 18.14
CA ARG A 168 14.89 11.31 19.27
C ARG A 168 14.79 9.78 19.25
N ARG A 169 14.69 9.15 18.07
CA ARG A 169 14.70 7.67 17.96
C ARG A 169 16.06 7.05 18.30
N GLN A 170 17.18 7.70 17.99
CA GLN A 170 18.52 7.29 18.45
C GLN A 170 18.66 7.39 19.96
N GLN A 171 18.22 8.51 20.56
CA GLN A 171 18.22 8.72 22.01
C GLN A 171 17.38 7.66 22.74
N ALA A 172 16.17 7.36 22.23
CA ALA A 172 15.29 6.33 22.79
C ALA A 172 15.86 4.89 22.72
N ARG A 173 16.80 4.64 21.79
CA ARG A 173 17.52 3.36 21.65
C ARG A 173 18.89 3.35 22.36
N GLY A 174 19.29 4.46 22.98
CA GLY A 174 20.56 4.57 23.71
C GLY A 174 21.81 4.55 22.82
N LEU A 175 21.69 4.96 21.56
CA LEU A 175 22.80 4.96 20.59
C LEU A 175 23.71 6.19 20.78
N ASP A 176 25.02 5.99 20.64
CA ASP A 176 26.01 7.07 20.65
C ASP A 176 25.74 8.06 19.50
N MET A 177 25.43 9.31 19.85
CA MET A 177 25.08 10.35 18.88
C MET A 177 26.29 10.79 18.04
N MET A 178 26.06 11.03 16.74
CA MET A 178 27.01 11.61 15.76
C MET A 178 27.75 12.85 16.25
N SER A 179 27.15 13.58 17.17
CA SER A 179 27.76 14.71 17.89
C SER A 179 27.04 14.77 19.24
N PRO A 180 27.68 14.37 20.35
CA PRO A 180 27.02 14.28 21.66
C PRO A 180 26.53 15.65 22.19
N ASP A 181 27.06 16.74 21.64
CA ASP A 181 26.68 18.12 21.97
C ASP A 181 25.45 18.64 21.19
N VAL A 182 24.78 17.82 20.37
CA VAL A 182 23.59 18.24 19.61
C VAL A 182 22.36 18.28 20.51
N ASP A 183 22.03 19.48 20.97
CA ASP A 183 20.77 19.81 21.63
C ASP A 183 19.59 19.65 20.65
N VAL A 184 18.86 18.54 20.81
CA VAL A 184 17.70 18.17 19.98
C VAL A 184 16.49 19.08 20.25
N ASP A 185 16.38 19.63 21.46
CA ASP A 185 15.31 20.56 21.84
C ASP A 185 15.54 21.95 21.22
N ALA A 186 16.78 22.45 21.27
CA ALA A 186 17.17 23.66 20.53
C ALA A 186 16.97 23.49 19.01
N LEU A 187 17.28 22.32 18.45
CA LEU A 187 17.04 22.00 17.05
C LEU A 187 15.54 22.01 16.70
N ALA A 188 14.69 21.41 17.54
CA ALA A 188 13.23 21.42 17.38
C ALA A 188 12.66 22.86 17.44
N VAL A 189 13.14 23.68 18.37
CA VAL A 189 12.80 25.12 18.45
C VAL A 189 13.28 25.87 17.19
N GLU A 190 14.44 25.51 16.63
CA GLU A 190 14.96 26.10 15.39
C GLU A 190 14.09 25.76 14.18
N VAL A 191 13.57 24.52 14.09
CA VAL A 191 12.59 24.10 13.07
C VAL A 191 11.27 24.84 13.25
N ILE A 192 10.72 24.92 14.47
CA ILE A 192 9.49 25.71 14.77
C ILE A 192 9.67 27.16 14.32
N ARG A 193 10.82 27.79 14.63
CA ARG A 193 11.15 29.16 14.21
C ARG A 193 11.23 29.30 12.69
N LYS A 194 11.85 28.35 11.98
CA LYS A 194 11.89 28.31 10.51
C LYS A 194 10.50 28.16 9.89
N VAL A 195 9.62 27.37 10.49
CA VAL A 195 8.21 27.22 10.06
C VAL A 195 7.40 28.49 10.34
N GLY A 196 7.59 29.14 11.49
CA GLY A 196 6.95 30.40 11.84
C GLY A 196 7.38 31.59 10.96
N ALA A 197 8.54 31.50 10.31
CA ALA A 197 9.04 32.50 9.35
C ALA A 197 8.50 32.29 7.91
N LEU A 198 7.66 31.28 7.65
CA LEU A 198 7.06 31.06 6.33
C LEU A 198 5.98 32.11 6.02
N ALA A 199 5.91 32.56 4.76
CA ALA A 199 4.90 33.50 4.31
C ALA A 199 3.45 33.02 4.61
N PRO A 200 2.52 33.89 5.05
CA PRO A 200 1.18 33.47 5.49
C PRO A 200 0.31 32.74 4.46
N GLU A 201 0.59 32.85 3.15
CA GLU A 201 -0.03 31.98 2.15
C GLU A 201 0.53 30.56 2.17
N ARG A 202 1.86 30.41 2.29
CA ARG A 202 2.53 29.11 2.31
C ARG A 202 2.16 28.32 3.57
N PHE A 203 2.04 29.01 4.70
CA PHE A 203 1.55 28.44 5.95
C PHE A 203 0.12 27.87 5.82
N ARG A 204 -0.76 28.54 5.06
CA ARG A 204 -2.17 28.15 4.85
C ARG A 204 -2.41 27.22 3.64
N ARG A 205 -1.37 26.90 2.85
CA ARG A 205 -1.45 26.04 1.65
C ARG A 205 -0.79 24.66 1.85
N SER A 206 -0.55 24.24 3.09
CA SER A 206 0.21 23.02 3.36
C SER A 206 -0.14 22.40 4.70
N ALA A 207 -0.87 21.29 4.68
CA ALA A 207 -1.15 20.50 5.89
C ALA A 207 0.17 20.07 6.59
N TRP A 208 1.22 19.81 5.81
CA TRP A 208 2.56 19.45 6.28
C TRP A 208 3.21 20.47 7.23
N VAL A 209 2.78 21.74 7.21
CA VAL A 209 3.19 22.75 8.20
C VAL A 209 2.61 22.42 9.59
N ALA A 210 1.33 22.03 9.66
CA ALA A 210 0.69 21.62 10.91
C ALA A 210 1.21 20.27 11.41
N ALA A 211 1.43 19.29 10.51
CA ALA A 211 2.09 18.02 10.87
C ALA A 211 3.50 18.25 11.44
N THR A 212 4.32 19.09 10.78
CA THR A 212 5.67 19.46 11.27
C THR A 212 5.61 20.06 12.68
N LEU A 213 4.71 21.01 12.92
CA LEU A 213 4.59 21.64 14.24
C LEU A 213 4.08 20.65 15.30
N SER A 214 3.15 19.77 14.96
CA SER A 214 2.73 18.66 15.82
C SER A 214 3.91 17.77 16.21
N GLU A 215 4.74 17.39 15.24
CA GLU A 215 5.93 16.56 15.45
C GLU A 215 7.03 17.27 16.26
N MET A 216 7.23 18.58 16.09
CA MET A 216 8.20 19.34 16.90
C MET A 216 7.71 19.61 18.32
N HIS A 217 6.40 19.82 18.53
CA HIS A 217 5.87 19.87 19.90
C HIS A 217 5.88 18.49 20.57
N LEU A 218 5.77 17.38 19.82
CA LEU A 218 6.02 16.03 20.34
C LEU A 218 7.50 15.84 20.72
N ALA A 219 8.43 16.33 19.91
CA ALA A 219 9.87 16.29 20.19
C ALA A 219 10.26 17.01 21.49
N LEU A 220 9.56 18.10 21.80
CA LEU A 220 9.72 18.92 23.02
C LEU A 220 8.89 18.40 24.22
N GLU A 221 8.31 17.19 24.14
CA GLU A 221 7.39 16.58 25.12
C GLU A 221 6.10 17.39 25.42
N GLN A 222 5.80 18.40 24.60
CA GLN A 222 4.63 19.29 24.74
C GLN A 222 3.37 18.65 24.13
N VAL A 223 2.99 17.47 24.63
CA VAL A 223 1.93 16.60 24.04
C VAL A 223 0.60 17.33 23.79
N ASN A 224 0.18 18.24 24.68
CA ASN A 224 -1.06 19.02 24.48
C ASN A 224 -0.97 20.02 23.31
N ALA A 225 0.22 20.59 23.05
CA ALA A 225 0.46 21.44 21.88
C ALA A 225 0.60 20.60 20.60
N ALA A 226 1.22 19.41 20.70
CA ALA A 226 1.26 18.46 19.60
C ALA A 226 -0.16 18.05 19.15
N GLU A 227 -1.04 17.67 20.09
CA GLU A 227 -2.45 17.35 19.79
C GLU A 227 -3.21 18.52 19.14
N LEU A 228 -2.99 19.76 19.60
CA LEU A 228 -3.60 20.95 18.97
C LEU A 228 -3.18 21.12 17.50
N TRP A 229 -1.90 20.86 17.18
CA TRP A 229 -1.42 20.90 15.80
C TRP A 229 -1.85 19.69 14.97
N LEU A 230 -2.01 18.51 15.59
CA LEU A 230 -2.60 17.34 14.94
C LEU A 230 -4.05 17.61 14.50
N TYR A 231 -4.90 18.21 15.34
CA TYR A 231 -6.25 18.59 14.89
C TYR A 231 -6.20 19.62 13.75
N ARG A 232 -5.33 20.63 13.84
CA ARG A 232 -5.12 21.60 12.74
C ARG A 232 -4.63 20.98 11.44
N PHE A 233 -3.96 19.83 11.51
CA PHE A 233 -3.57 19.02 10.35
C PHE A 233 -4.77 18.21 9.82
N LEU A 234 -5.48 17.49 10.68
CA LEU A 234 -6.64 16.65 10.33
C LEU A 234 -7.84 17.46 9.80
N ASP A 235 -7.96 18.73 10.21
CA ASP A 235 -8.99 19.69 9.77
C ASP A 235 -8.47 20.69 8.70
N HIS A 236 -7.26 20.48 8.16
CA HIS A 236 -6.72 21.35 7.11
C HIS A 236 -7.49 21.15 5.79
N PRO A 237 -8.01 22.19 5.10
CA PRO A 237 -8.84 22.05 3.89
C PRO A 237 -8.20 21.40 2.65
N GLN A 238 -6.94 20.97 2.76
CA GLN A 238 -6.16 20.30 1.72
C GLN A 238 -5.46 19.03 2.21
N VAL A 239 -5.80 18.54 3.41
CA VAL A 239 -5.32 17.21 3.85
C VAL A 239 -6.09 16.13 3.10
N ARG A 240 -5.38 15.10 2.63
CA ARG A 240 -5.98 13.91 2.01
C ARG A 240 -5.68 12.70 2.89
N SER A 241 -6.45 11.61 2.73
CA SER A 241 -6.26 10.35 3.47
C SER A 241 -4.80 9.89 3.49
N PHE A 242 -4.11 9.91 2.34
CA PHE A 242 -2.69 9.56 2.26
C PHE A 242 -1.76 10.49 3.05
N ASP A 243 -2.06 11.78 3.15
CA ASP A 243 -1.26 12.69 3.98
C ASP A 243 -1.42 12.28 5.47
N ILE A 244 -2.64 11.88 5.89
CA ILE A 244 -2.93 11.32 7.21
C ILE A 244 -2.20 9.99 7.43
N ASP A 245 -2.30 9.04 6.48
CA ASP A 245 -1.60 7.74 6.52
C ASP A 245 -0.09 7.92 6.67
N SER A 246 0.48 8.92 6.00
CA SER A 246 1.91 9.18 6.04
C SER A 246 2.35 9.85 7.34
N TYR A 247 1.47 10.55 8.06
CA TYR A 247 1.78 11.10 9.39
C TYR A 247 1.56 10.06 10.50
N ASP A 248 0.47 9.29 10.44
CA ASP A 248 0.23 8.11 11.29
C ASP A 248 1.41 7.13 11.22
N ARG A 249 1.88 6.83 10.00
CA ARG A 249 3.08 6.02 9.76
C ARG A 249 4.33 6.59 10.43
N GLN A 250 4.64 7.86 10.22
CA GLN A 250 5.81 8.53 10.84
C GLN A 250 5.74 8.46 12.37
N LEU A 251 4.56 8.64 12.97
CA LEU A 251 4.34 8.55 14.43
C LEU A 251 4.51 7.12 14.98
N ARG A 252 4.28 6.08 14.17
CA ARG A 252 4.49 4.68 14.57
C ARG A 252 5.93 4.22 14.32
N GLU A 253 6.38 4.34 13.08
CA GLU A 253 7.66 3.80 12.59
C GLU A 253 8.88 4.52 13.21
N ILE A 254 8.80 5.85 13.43
CA ILE A 254 9.91 6.64 13.95
C ILE A 254 9.70 7.04 15.41
N TRP A 255 8.49 7.44 15.79
CA TRP A 255 8.19 7.86 17.17
C TRP A 255 7.72 6.75 18.11
N GLY A 256 7.51 5.53 17.63
CA GLY A 256 7.16 4.36 18.46
C GLY A 256 5.72 4.37 19.01
N GLY A 257 4.82 5.16 18.43
CA GLY A 257 3.44 5.30 18.89
C GLY A 257 2.54 4.10 18.59
N SER A 258 1.65 3.78 19.52
CA SER A 258 0.75 2.62 19.52
C SER A 258 -0.66 3.01 19.96
N VAL A 259 -1.68 2.60 19.17
CA VAL A 259 -3.11 2.73 19.56
C VAL A 259 -3.41 1.96 20.85
N ALA A 260 -2.66 0.88 21.10
CA ALA A 260 -2.85 -0.01 22.24
C ALA A 260 -2.03 0.40 23.49
N GLY A 261 -1.39 1.57 23.45
CA GLY A 261 -0.33 1.96 24.38
C GLY A 261 0.99 1.26 24.09
N SER A 262 2.10 1.92 24.40
CA SER A 262 3.46 1.45 24.12
C SER A 262 4.06 0.61 25.25
N GLY A 263 3.35 -0.46 25.63
CA GLY A 263 3.81 -1.42 26.65
C GLY A 263 5.05 -2.20 26.20
N SER A 264 6.21 -1.88 26.81
CA SER A 264 7.47 -2.67 26.76
C SER A 264 7.92 -3.12 25.36
N ALA A 265 7.73 -2.29 24.33
CA ALA A 265 8.29 -2.54 23.00
C ALA A 265 9.83 -2.31 22.98
N PRO A 266 10.62 -3.10 22.24
CA PRO A 266 12.04 -2.83 22.03
C PRO A 266 12.27 -1.44 21.43
N GLY A 267 13.26 -0.71 21.97
CA GLY A 267 13.58 0.66 21.55
C GLY A 267 12.69 1.76 22.15
N GLY A 268 11.89 1.46 23.18
CA GLY A 268 11.20 2.46 23.99
C GLY A 268 9.84 2.90 23.45
N GLY A 269 8.87 3.05 24.36
CA GLY A 269 7.54 3.56 24.08
C GLY A 269 7.44 5.07 24.22
N ASN A 270 6.51 5.70 23.48
CA ASN A 270 6.26 7.14 23.55
C ASN A 270 4.77 7.42 23.81
N PRO A 271 4.36 7.67 25.07
CA PRO A 271 2.97 7.98 25.43
C PRO A 271 2.40 9.24 24.75
N GLY A 272 3.26 10.16 24.30
CA GLY A 272 2.85 11.29 23.47
C GLY A 272 2.44 10.84 22.07
N ALA A 273 3.27 10.01 21.43
CA ALA A 273 2.99 9.43 20.12
C ALA A 273 1.77 8.49 20.17
N ASP A 274 1.64 7.66 21.21
CA ASP A 274 0.45 6.81 21.47
C ASP A 274 -0.84 7.64 21.42
N ARG A 275 -0.85 8.79 22.11
CA ARG A 275 -2.01 9.69 22.16
C ARG A 275 -2.34 10.29 20.79
N LEU A 276 -1.34 10.72 20.02
CA LEU A 276 -1.55 11.23 18.65
C LEU A 276 -2.06 10.12 17.70
N VAL A 277 -1.43 8.95 17.75
CA VAL A 277 -1.81 7.74 16.99
C VAL A 277 -3.24 7.30 17.33
N ALA A 278 -3.63 7.33 18.59
CA ALA A 278 -5.01 7.05 19.02
C ALA A 278 -6.01 8.13 18.57
N ILE A 279 -5.59 9.39 18.35
CA ILE A 279 -6.45 10.43 17.75
C ILE A 279 -6.62 10.17 16.26
N ILE A 280 -5.55 9.86 15.52
CA ILE A 280 -5.65 9.55 14.09
C ILE A 280 -6.50 8.29 13.86
N ALA A 281 -6.27 7.21 14.62
CA ALA A 281 -7.10 6.00 14.52
C ALA A 281 -8.60 6.29 14.75
N ARG A 282 -8.94 7.08 15.79
CA ARG A 282 -10.33 7.50 16.06
C ARG A 282 -10.89 8.46 15.00
N ARG A 283 -10.04 9.23 14.31
CA ARG A 283 -10.45 10.07 13.17
C ARG A 283 -10.75 9.20 11.95
N LEU A 284 -9.84 8.32 11.54
CA LEU A 284 -10.03 7.37 10.43
C LEU A 284 -11.32 6.54 10.63
N MET A 285 -11.51 5.96 11.82
CA MET A 285 -12.73 5.22 12.20
C MET A 285 -14.04 6.04 12.11
N ARG A 286 -13.98 7.38 12.14
CA ARG A 286 -15.16 8.27 12.17
C ARG A 286 -15.41 9.03 10.87
N THR A 287 -14.37 9.38 10.12
CA THR A 287 -14.47 10.26 8.94
C THR A 287 -14.04 9.61 7.64
N GLU A 288 -13.36 8.46 7.66
CA GLU A 288 -12.88 7.82 6.44
C GLU A 288 -13.63 6.52 6.13
N ALA A 289 -14.11 6.41 4.89
CA ALA A 289 -14.66 5.17 4.33
C ALA A 289 -13.56 4.11 4.05
N ARG A 290 -12.39 4.25 4.66
CA ARG A 290 -11.24 3.34 4.62
C ARG A 290 -10.72 3.15 6.05
N MET A 291 -10.85 1.94 6.60
CA MET A 291 -9.99 1.48 7.70
C MET A 291 -9.11 0.38 7.13
N THR A 292 -7.81 0.62 7.18
CA THR A 292 -6.77 -0.11 6.45
C THR A 292 -5.73 -0.61 7.44
N MET A 293 -5.77 -1.90 7.79
CA MET A 293 -4.84 -2.48 8.78
C MET A 293 -3.67 -3.19 8.11
N SER A 294 -2.43 -2.72 8.33
CA SER A 294 -1.20 -3.34 7.83
C SER A 294 -0.87 -4.68 8.51
N ALA A 295 -0.02 -5.51 7.89
CA ALA A 295 0.54 -6.74 8.47
C ALA A 295 1.10 -6.54 9.89
N THR A 296 1.80 -5.44 10.14
CA THR A 296 2.36 -5.09 11.46
C THR A 296 1.26 -4.77 12.48
N HIS A 297 0.19 -4.09 12.08
CA HIS A 297 -0.97 -3.85 12.94
C HIS A 297 -1.73 -5.15 13.24
N VAL A 298 -1.92 -6.00 12.23
CA VAL A 298 -2.50 -7.35 12.37
C VAL A 298 -1.71 -8.17 13.39
N HIS A 299 -0.38 -8.23 13.27
CA HIS A 299 0.45 -8.97 14.22
C HIS A 299 0.41 -8.36 15.63
N ALA A 300 0.56 -7.03 15.77
CA ALA A 300 0.54 -6.37 17.07
C ALA A 300 -0.79 -6.60 17.81
N MET A 301 -1.92 -6.49 17.10
CA MET A 301 -3.25 -6.78 17.65
C MET A 301 -3.43 -8.26 17.97
N ALA A 302 -2.92 -9.18 17.14
CA ALA A 302 -2.97 -10.61 17.42
C ALA A 302 -2.14 -10.98 18.67
N THR A 303 -0.98 -10.34 18.87
CA THR A 303 -0.13 -10.55 20.05
C THR A 303 -0.77 -9.95 21.31
N LYS A 304 -1.31 -8.72 21.27
CA LYS A 304 -2.02 -8.16 22.43
C LYS A 304 -3.32 -8.91 22.77
N LEU A 305 -4.05 -9.40 21.76
CA LEU A 305 -5.24 -10.24 21.98
C LEU A 305 -4.90 -11.59 22.64
N ARG A 306 -3.67 -12.10 22.46
CA ARG A 306 -3.18 -13.31 23.14
C ARG A 306 -2.72 -13.03 24.59
N SER A 307 -2.11 -11.88 24.87
CA SER A 307 -1.60 -11.55 26.21
C SER A 307 -2.66 -10.93 27.14
N GLU A 308 -3.49 -10.03 26.62
CA GLU A 308 -4.34 -9.12 27.41
C GLU A 308 -5.80 -9.08 26.90
N PRO A 309 -6.49 -10.23 26.74
CA PRO A 309 -7.84 -10.28 26.16
C PRO A 309 -8.85 -9.42 26.92
N ALA A 310 -8.78 -9.38 28.26
CA ALA A 310 -9.69 -8.59 29.10
C ALA A 310 -9.42 -7.07 29.07
N GLU A 311 -8.33 -6.59 28.45
CA GLU A 311 -8.17 -5.17 28.10
C GLU A 311 -8.65 -4.92 26.66
N PHE A 312 -8.37 -5.85 25.76
CA PHE A 312 -8.86 -5.80 24.38
C PHE A 312 -10.39 -5.75 24.33
N GLU A 313 -11.08 -6.56 25.14
CA GLU A 313 -12.53 -6.51 25.32
C GLU A 313 -13.01 -5.12 25.74
N ARG A 314 -12.45 -4.55 26.81
CA ARG A 314 -12.83 -3.21 27.30
C ARG A 314 -12.65 -2.08 26.29
N ASN A 315 -11.72 -2.22 25.35
CA ASN A 315 -11.44 -1.21 24.32
C ASN A 315 -12.23 -1.41 23.01
N PHE A 316 -12.74 -2.63 22.73
CA PHE A 316 -13.41 -2.96 21.47
C PHE A 316 -14.89 -3.39 21.64
N SER A 317 -15.37 -3.73 22.84
CA SER A 317 -16.78 -4.06 23.08
C SER A 317 -17.60 -2.81 23.46
N GLY A 318 -18.07 -2.07 22.45
CA GLY A 318 -18.98 -0.95 22.64
C GLY A 318 -19.38 -0.28 21.33
N GLU A 319 -20.66 -0.38 20.99
CA GLU A 319 -21.36 0.35 19.91
C GLU A 319 -20.76 0.26 18.49
N ALA A 320 -21.44 -0.51 17.62
CA ALA A 320 -21.22 -0.60 16.16
C ALA A 320 -19.86 -1.17 15.65
N GLY A 321 -18.93 -1.54 16.53
CA GLY A 321 -17.68 -2.26 16.17
C GLY A 321 -17.84 -3.78 16.01
N PHE A 322 -16.80 -4.42 15.45
CA PHE A 322 -16.68 -5.90 15.40
C PHE A 322 -16.49 -6.49 16.80
N SER A 323 -17.03 -7.69 17.06
CA SER A 323 -16.75 -8.40 18.32
C SER A 323 -15.34 -8.98 18.36
N VAL A 324 -14.83 -9.25 19.56
CA VAL A 324 -13.46 -9.75 19.77
C VAL A 324 -13.22 -11.10 19.07
N ASP A 325 -14.21 -11.99 19.00
CA ASP A 325 -14.11 -13.24 18.24
C ASP A 325 -14.05 -13.00 16.71
N VAL A 326 -14.78 -12.02 16.21
CA VAL A 326 -14.75 -11.64 14.78
C VAL A 326 -13.42 -10.96 14.43
N VAL A 327 -12.84 -10.19 15.34
CA VAL A 327 -11.46 -9.70 15.23
C VAL A 327 -10.45 -10.87 15.28
N ARG A 328 -10.64 -11.88 16.15
CA ARG A 328 -9.78 -13.07 16.18
C ARG A 328 -9.82 -13.84 14.86
N GLN A 329 -11.01 -13.98 14.26
CA GLN A 329 -11.20 -14.61 12.95
C GLN A 329 -10.52 -13.82 11.82
N MET A 330 -10.69 -12.49 11.78
CA MET A 330 -9.99 -11.61 10.85
C MET A 330 -8.47 -11.79 10.89
N LEU A 331 -7.90 -11.73 12.10
CA LEU A 331 -6.45 -11.82 12.30
C LEU A 331 -5.91 -13.20 11.91
N LYS A 332 -6.67 -14.29 12.17
CA LYS A 332 -6.33 -15.64 11.68
C LYS A 332 -6.46 -15.77 10.16
N ALA A 333 -7.43 -15.11 9.54
CA ALA A 333 -7.57 -15.12 8.08
C ALA A 333 -6.37 -14.48 7.37
N CYS A 334 -5.77 -13.44 7.97
CA CYS A 334 -4.55 -12.81 7.46
C CYS A 334 -3.36 -13.78 7.35
N ASP A 335 -3.27 -14.79 8.24
CA ASP A 335 -2.24 -15.84 8.16
C ASP A 335 -2.40 -16.77 6.96
N SER A 336 -3.47 -16.66 6.16
CA SER A 336 -3.71 -17.53 4.99
C SER A 336 -3.59 -16.78 3.66
N ILE A 337 -3.23 -15.49 3.67
CA ILE A 337 -3.20 -14.61 2.50
C ILE A 337 -1.75 -14.27 2.17
N GLY A 338 -1.39 -14.38 0.89
CA GLY A 338 -0.04 -14.18 0.40
C GLY A 338 0.03 -13.19 -0.76
N CYS A 339 1.20 -12.57 -0.91
CA CYS A 339 1.53 -11.74 -2.05
C CYS A 339 2.16 -12.61 -3.15
N VAL A 340 1.72 -12.40 -4.39
CA VAL A 340 2.31 -12.98 -5.60
C VAL A 340 3.39 -12.04 -6.12
N CYS A 341 4.59 -12.56 -6.35
CA CYS A 341 5.74 -11.82 -6.85
C CYS A 341 6.32 -12.45 -8.14
N ASP A 342 6.83 -11.63 -9.05
CA ASP A 342 7.61 -12.05 -10.21
C ASP A 342 9.03 -12.52 -9.80
N GLU A 343 9.85 -12.93 -10.76
CA GLU A 343 11.24 -13.36 -10.54
C GLU A 343 12.19 -12.27 -9.98
N ASN A 344 11.78 -11.00 -10.02
CA ASN A 344 12.51 -9.83 -9.52
C ASN A 344 12.00 -9.35 -8.14
N ASP A 345 11.18 -10.17 -7.48
CA ASP A 345 10.41 -9.85 -6.26
C ASP A 345 9.43 -8.66 -6.42
N ALA A 346 9.12 -8.25 -7.65
CA ALA A 346 8.10 -7.25 -7.93
C ALA A 346 6.70 -7.85 -7.73
N ARG A 347 5.87 -7.16 -6.96
CA ARG A 347 4.58 -7.66 -6.47
C ARG A 347 3.49 -7.47 -7.51
N ALA A 348 2.91 -8.57 -7.98
CA ALA A 348 1.94 -8.62 -9.06
C ALA A 348 0.49 -8.69 -8.57
N GLY A 349 0.24 -9.25 -7.39
CA GLY A 349 -1.12 -9.35 -6.84
C GLY A 349 -1.22 -10.11 -5.53
N THR A 350 -2.43 -10.56 -5.21
CA THR A 350 -2.79 -11.29 -4.00
C THR A 350 -3.19 -12.73 -4.33
N GLY A 351 -3.09 -13.64 -3.37
CA GLY A 351 -3.81 -14.91 -3.38
C GLY A 351 -3.95 -15.47 -1.97
N PHE A 352 -4.62 -16.61 -1.83
CA PHE A 352 -4.94 -17.18 -0.52
C PHE A 352 -4.98 -18.71 -0.51
N LEU A 353 -4.67 -19.28 0.65
CA LEU A 353 -4.72 -20.72 0.89
C LEU A 353 -6.14 -21.19 1.18
N MET A 354 -6.51 -22.34 0.63
CA MET A 354 -7.73 -23.10 0.96
C MET A 354 -7.39 -24.60 1.05
N GLU A 355 -8.20 -25.37 1.76
CA GLU A 355 -8.18 -26.84 1.61
C GLU A 355 -8.69 -27.23 0.22
N GLY A 356 -7.98 -28.12 -0.49
CA GLY A 356 -8.38 -28.59 -1.81
C GLY A 356 -9.80 -29.15 -1.84
N ALA A 357 -10.16 -29.95 -0.83
CA ALA A 357 -11.49 -30.53 -0.65
C ALA A 357 -12.62 -29.49 -0.49
N ALA A 358 -12.32 -28.26 -0.07
CA ALA A 358 -13.30 -27.17 0.01
C ALA A 358 -13.65 -26.58 -1.37
N LEU A 359 -12.87 -26.88 -2.41
CA LEU A 359 -13.06 -26.46 -3.81
C LEU A 359 -13.42 -27.63 -4.72
N CYS A 360 -12.69 -28.75 -4.62
CA CYS A 360 -12.99 -30.02 -5.28
C CYS A 360 -12.70 -31.18 -4.31
N PRO A 361 -13.72 -31.96 -3.87
CA PRO A 361 -13.53 -33.05 -2.90
C PRO A 361 -12.44 -34.07 -3.26
N ALA A 362 -12.21 -34.32 -4.56
CA ALA A 362 -11.20 -35.24 -5.06
C ALA A 362 -9.74 -34.80 -4.77
N TRP A 363 -9.50 -33.52 -4.45
CA TRP A 363 -8.17 -33.00 -4.12
C TRP A 363 -7.74 -33.24 -2.67
N GLY A 364 -8.66 -33.66 -1.79
CA GLY A 364 -8.36 -33.97 -0.39
C GLY A 364 -7.98 -32.74 0.47
N PRO A 365 -7.56 -32.95 1.73
CA PRO A 365 -7.33 -31.88 2.71
C PRO A 365 -6.02 -31.08 2.50
N GLY A 366 -5.25 -31.37 1.44
CA GLY A 366 -4.02 -30.64 1.13
C GLY A 366 -4.32 -29.17 0.76
N LEU A 367 -3.49 -28.24 1.20
CA LEU A 367 -3.69 -26.83 0.88
C LEU A 367 -3.36 -26.53 -0.59
N VAL A 368 -4.21 -25.71 -1.21
CA VAL A 368 -4.03 -25.13 -2.55
C VAL A 368 -4.04 -23.60 -2.42
N PHE A 369 -3.31 -22.91 -3.28
CA PHE A 369 -3.29 -21.46 -3.33
C PHE A 369 -4.15 -20.98 -4.50
N VAL A 370 -5.06 -20.05 -4.23
CA VAL A 370 -6.05 -19.50 -5.16
C VAL A 370 -5.70 -18.04 -5.44
N THR A 371 -5.64 -17.67 -6.72
CA THR A 371 -5.40 -16.30 -7.20
C THR A 371 -6.08 -16.10 -8.56
N ASN A 372 -5.89 -14.94 -9.20
CA ASN A 372 -6.46 -14.67 -10.51
C ASN A 372 -5.59 -15.17 -11.66
N ALA A 373 -6.21 -15.50 -12.79
CA ALA A 373 -5.51 -15.92 -14.00
C ALA A 373 -4.77 -14.76 -14.69
N HIS A 374 -5.22 -13.53 -14.49
CA HIS A 374 -4.43 -12.34 -14.83
C HIS A 374 -3.30 -12.00 -13.83
N VAL A 375 -3.16 -12.74 -12.72
CA VAL A 375 -2.09 -12.57 -11.72
C VAL A 375 -1.06 -13.71 -11.81
N ILE A 376 -1.49 -14.97 -11.87
CA ILE A 376 -0.65 -16.13 -12.23
C ILE A 376 -1.31 -16.86 -13.40
N GLY A 377 -0.61 -16.93 -14.54
CA GLY A 377 -1.18 -17.51 -15.76
C GLY A 377 -0.33 -17.26 -17.01
N ARG A 378 -0.90 -17.57 -18.17
CA ARG A 378 -0.26 -17.39 -19.50
C ARG A 378 -1.11 -16.63 -20.52
N GLU A 379 -2.36 -16.32 -20.17
CA GLU A 379 -3.35 -15.71 -21.10
C GLU A 379 -3.48 -14.18 -20.93
N SER A 380 -2.78 -13.60 -19.95
CA SER A 380 -2.70 -12.16 -19.71
C SER A 380 -1.25 -11.68 -19.82
N PRO A 381 -0.94 -10.60 -20.57
CA PRO A 381 0.42 -10.05 -20.68
C PRO A 381 1.01 -9.51 -19.36
N VAL A 382 0.18 -9.32 -18.33
CA VAL A 382 0.60 -8.85 -17.00
C VAL A 382 0.60 -9.95 -15.93
N ALA A 383 0.22 -11.19 -16.28
CA ALA A 383 0.30 -12.32 -15.36
C ALA A 383 1.74 -12.81 -15.22
N VAL A 384 2.10 -13.26 -14.03
CA VAL A 384 3.37 -13.96 -13.80
C VAL A 384 3.24 -15.39 -14.30
N ASP A 385 4.19 -15.87 -15.11
CA ASP A 385 4.22 -17.29 -15.52
C ASP A 385 4.33 -18.17 -14.26
N PRO A 386 3.53 -19.25 -14.12
CA PRO A 386 3.60 -20.16 -12.99
C PRO A 386 5.02 -20.63 -12.63
N ALA A 387 5.91 -20.83 -13.61
CA ALA A 387 7.29 -21.27 -13.37
C ALA A 387 8.16 -20.22 -12.62
N HIS A 388 7.81 -18.95 -12.72
CA HIS A 388 8.55 -17.83 -12.13
C HIS A 388 7.84 -17.24 -10.90
N ALA A 389 6.52 -17.48 -10.76
CA ALA A 389 5.71 -17.01 -9.65
C ALA A 389 6.24 -17.46 -8.28
N GLY A 390 6.51 -16.47 -7.43
CA GLY A 390 6.78 -16.64 -6.01
C GLY A 390 5.57 -16.23 -5.19
N ILE A 391 5.26 -17.02 -4.16
CA ILE A 391 4.27 -16.65 -3.15
C ILE A 391 5.03 -16.33 -1.86
N THR A 392 4.68 -15.23 -1.19
CA THR A 392 5.22 -14.83 0.11
C THR A 392 4.10 -14.50 1.09
N PHE A 393 4.32 -14.72 2.39
CA PHE A 393 3.32 -14.47 3.43
C PHE A 393 3.90 -13.55 4.51
N GLU A 394 3.46 -12.29 4.57
CA GLU A 394 4.07 -11.27 5.43
C GLU A 394 3.94 -11.52 6.94
N THR A 395 3.05 -12.42 7.36
CA THR A 395 2.96 -12.84 8.76
C THR A 395 4.15 -13.71 9.20
N GLU A 396 5.05 -14.10 8.29
CA GLU A 396 6.36 -14.70 8.62
C GLU A 396 7.31 -13.64 9.18
N THR A 397 7.50 -12.53 8.47
CA THR A 397 8.31 -11.39 8.90
C THR A 397 7.84 -10.85 10.24
N ALA A 398 6.52 -10.63 10.37
CA ALA A 398 5.95 -10.10 11.59
C ALA A 398 6.05 -11.08 12.78
N ALA A 399 6.23 -12.38 12.53
CA ALA A 399 6.50 -13.40 13.55
C ALA A 399 8.00 -13.67 13.78
N GLY A 400 8.90 -12.81 13.28
CA GLY A 400 10.35 -12.93 13.46
C GLY A 400 10.97 -14.09 12.70
N ARG A 401 10.41 -14.47 11.54
CA ARG A 401 10.94 -15.51 10.65
C ARG A 401 11.34 -14.91 9.31
N ASP A 402 12.40 -15.47 8.70
CA ASP A 402 12.75 -15.17 7.32
C ASP A 402 11.56 -15.48 6.39
N VAL A 403 11.26 -14.54 5.49
CA VAL A 403 10.16 -14.69 4.53
C VAL A 403 10.50 -15.78 3.54
N SER A 404 9.80 -16.91 3.64
CA SER A 404 9.94 -17.99 2.68
C SER A 404 9.24 -17.62 1.38
N ARG A 405 10.01 -17.60 0.29
CA ARG A 405 9.45 -17.66 -1.07
C ARG A 405 9.07 -19.11 -1.38
N TYR A 406 7.77 -19.33 -1.56
CA TYR A 406 7.17 -20.57 -2.03
C TYR A 406 7.00 -20.49 -3.55
N ARG A 407 7.06 -21.62 -4.25
CA ARG A 407 6.94 -21.71 -5.71
C ARG A 407 5.70 -22.50 -6.10
N VAL A 408 5.20 -22.29 -7.32
CA VAL A 408 4.22 -23.20 -7.92
C VAL A 408 4.89 -24.54 -8.24
N ALA A 409 4.30 -25.64 -7.80
CA ALA A 409 4.66 -26.99 -8.22
C ALA A 409 3.72 -27.49 -9.32
N ASP A 410 2.41 -27.41 -9.09
CA ASP A 410 1.37 -27.81 -10.04
C ASP A 410 0.39 -26.65 -10.28
N VAL A 411 -0.06 -26.47 -11.53
CA VAL A 411 -1.31 -25.75 -11.83
C VAL A 411 -2.43 -26.78 -11.86
N LEU A 412 -3.39 -26.67 -10.94
CA LEU A 412 -4.49 -27.63 -10.79
C LEU A 412 -5.73 -27.23 -11.59
N PHE A 413 -5.93 -25.93 -11.77
CA PHE A 413 -6.98 -25.34 -12.59
C PHE A 413 -6.58 -23.93 -13.03
N SER A 414 -7.01 -23.53 -14.22
CA SER A 414 -6.84 -22.18 -14.77
C SER A 414 -8.02 -21.87 -15.69
N SER A 415 -8.56 -20.66 -15.59
CA SER A 415 -9.65 -20.17 -16.43
C SER A 415 -9.36 -18.73 -16.85
N ARG A 416 -9.55 -18.39 -18.12
CA ARG A 416 -9.18 -17.08 -18.70
C ARG A 416 -10.00 -15.93 -18.11
N PRO A 417 -9.51 -14.67 -18.20
CA PRO A 417 -10.25 -13.51 -17.72
C PRO A 417 -11.63 -13.36 -18.37
N GLY A 418 -12.66 -13.21 -17.54
CA GLY A 418 -14.01 -12.87 -17.99
C GLY A 418 -14.16 -11.39 -18.34
N ARG A 419 -15.31 -11.01 -18.91
CA ARG A 419 -15.69 -9.60 -19.06
C ARG A 419 -16.54 -9.15 -17.87
N LEU A 420 -16.18 -7.99 -17.33
CA LEU A 420 -16.92 -7.29 -16.28
C LEU A 420 -18.43 -7.18 -16.61
N GLY A 421 -19.28 -7.55 -15.66
CA GLY A 421 -20.74 -7.57 -15.75
C GLY A 421 -21.35 -8.77 -16.53
N VAL A 422 -20.54 -9.67 -17.10
CA VAL A 422 -21.05 -10.75 -17.97
C VAL A 422 -21.44 -12.00 -17.17
N ARG A 423 -22.69 -12.00 -16.71
CA ARG A 423 -23.37 -13.09 -15.98
C ARG A 423 -23.30 -14.45 -16.69
N ASN A 424 -23.36 -14.46 -18.02
CA ASN A 424 -23.41 -15.69 -18.82
C ASN A 424 -22.03 -16.16 -19.33
N GLY A 425 -20.95 -15.79 -18.64
CA GLY A 425 -19.60 -16.24 -19.00
C GLY A 425 -19.43 -17.76 -18.82
N GLY A 426 -18.56 -18.36 -19.62
CA GLY A 426 -18.29 -19.80 -19.58
C GLY A 426 -17.61 -20.27 -18.28
N ALA A 427 -17.56 -21.59 -18.07
CA ALA A 427 -16.76 -22.21 -16.99
C ALA A 427 -15.25 -21.98 -17.20
N ASP A 428 -14.84 -21.69 -18.43
CA ASP A 428 -13.51 -21.27 -18.82
C ASP A 428 -13.24 -19.77 -18.57
N GLU A 429 -14.25 -18.94 -18.29
CA GLU A 429 -14.13 -17.47 -18.15
C GLU A 429 -14.21 -16.99 -16.68
N LEU A 430 -13.67 -17.74 -15.73
CA LEU A 430 -13.77 -17.45 -14.29
C LEU A 430 -12.58 -16.66 -13.71
N ASP A 431 -11.60 -16.24 -14.54
CA ASP A 431 -10.39 -15.51 -14.14
C ASP A 431 -9.65 -16.06 -12.91
N VAL A 432 -9.77 -17.35 -12.60
CA VAL A 432 -9.11 -17.99 -11.45
C VAL A 432 -8.00 -18.93 -11.90
N THR A 433 -6.90 -18.91 -11.17
CA THR A 433 -5.83 -19.92 -11.22
C THR A 433 -5.69 -20.54 -9.83
N ILE A 434 -5.66 -21.88 -9.78
CA ILE A 434 -5.47 -22.66 -8.55
C ILE A 434 -4.20 -23.49 -8.68
N VAL A 435 -3.28 -23.32 -7.74
CA VAL A 435 -1.96 -23.98 -7.76
C VAL A 435 -1.71 -24.79 -6.49
N ARG A 436 -0.88 -25.82 -6.61
CA ARG A 436 -0.19 -26.45 -5.48
C ARG A 436 1.16 -25.77 -5.30
N LEU A 437 1.51 -25.44 -4.06
CA LEU A 437 2.83 -24.90 -3.72
C LEU A 437 3.85 -26.04 -3.56
N ASP A 438 5.13 -25.74 -3.78
CA ASP A 438 6.26 -26.67 -3.63
C ASP A 438 6.38 -27.29 -2.23
N ARG A 439 5.90 -26.56 -1.21
CA ARG A 439 5.79 -27.01 0.17
C ARG A 439 4.66 -26.27 0.88
N THR A 440 3.96 -26.95 1.79
CA THR A 440 2.96 -26.31 2.66
C THR A 440 3.66 -25.33 3.62
N PRO A 441 3.24 -24.05 3.70
CA PRO A 441 3.78 -23.12 4.69
C PRO A 441 3.52 -23.60 6.14
N PRO A 442 4.50 -23.50 7.05
CA PRO A 442 4.40 -24.12 8.38
C PRO A 442 3.36 -23.40 9.25
N GLY A 443 2.43 -24.17 9.82
CA GLY A 443 1.43 -23.68 10.76
C GLY A 443 0.27 -22.88 10.15
N ARG A 444 0.12 -22.85 8.82
CA ARG A 444 -1.06 -22.26 8.15
C ARG A 444 -2.19 -23.27 8.01
N GLU A 445 -3.41 -22.76 8.03
CA GLU A 445 -4.64 -23.48 7.70
C GLU A 445 -5.19 -22.95 6.36
N GLY A 446 -6.24 -23.59 5.83
CA GLY A 446 -6.99 -23.05 4.70
C GLY A 446 -8.05 -22.04 5.15
N LEU A 447 -8.32 -21.01 4.35
CA LEU A 447 -9.45 -20.12 4.60
C LEU A 447 -10.78 -20.88 4.51
N THR A 448 -11.64 -20.66 5.50
CA THR A 448 -12.97 -21.26 5.57
C THR A 448 -13.84 -20.75 4.43
N ALA A 449 -14.27 -21.65 3.54
CA ALA A 449 -15.26 -21.34 2.51
C ALA A 449 -16.64 -21.07 3.13
N ALA A 450 -17.43 -20.20 2.49
CA ALA A 450 -18.86 -20.14 2.75
C ALA A 450 -19.57 -21.36 2.13
N ASN A 451 -20.60 -21.85 2.83
CA ASN A 451 -21.47 -22.94 2.34
C ASN A 451 -22.60 -22.44 1.42
N ALA A 452 -22.92 -21.14 1.49
CA ALA A 452 -23.90 -20.44 0.66
C ALA A 452 -23.54 -18.95 0.63
N LEU A 453 -23.97 -18.24 -0.41
CA LEU A 453 -23.81 -16.79 -0.49
C LEU A 453 -24.75 -16.05 0.49
N PRO A 454 -24.36 -14.87 1.00
CA PRO A 454 -25.19 -14.08 1.92
C PRO A 454 -26.34 -13.39 1.17
N VAL A 455 -27.53 -13.36 1.79
CA VAL A 455 -28.70 -12.63 1.26
C VAL A 455 -28.40 -11.14 1.16
N VAL A 456 -28.44 -10.58 -0.05
CA VAL A 456 -28.21 -9.16 -0.32
C VAL A 456 -29.24 -8.29 0.42
N ASN A 457 -28.75 -7.37 1.26
CA ASN A 457 -29.55 -6.39 1.99
C ASN A 457 -28.66 -5.26 2.53
N ALA A 458 -29.24 -4.17 3.04
CA ALA A 458 -28.49 -3.00 3.52
C ALA A 458 -27.47 -3.27 4.66
N ARG A 459 -27.57 -4.41 5.36
CA ARG A 459 -26.62 -4.86 6.40
C ARG A 459 -25.65 -5.96 5.92
N ALA A 460 -25.83 -6.50 4.71
CA ALA A 460 -24.89 -7.47 4.15
C ALA A 460 -23.54 -6.80 3.87
N ARG A 461 -22.45 -7.51 4.14
CA ARG A 461 -21.10 -7.00 3.94
C ARG A 461 -20.21 -8.00 3.22
N ALA A 462 -19.31 -7.46 2.40
CA ALA A 462 -18.23 -8.15 1.72
C ALA A 462 -16.93 -7.41 2.12
N TYR A 463 -15.97 -8.09 2.74
CA TYR A 463 -14.69 -7.52 3.15
C TYR A 463 -13.56 -8.07 2.28
N VAL A 464 -12.51 -7.29 2.05
CA VAL A 464 -11.36 -7.70 1.24
C VAL A 464 -10.07 -7.56 2.05
N VAL A 465 -9.15 -8.51 1.89
CA VAL A 465 -7.83 -8.48 2.54
C VAL A 465 -6.78 -8.90 1.51
N GLY A 466 -5.73 -8.10 1.30
CA GLY A 466 -4.73 -8.35 0.25
C GLY A 466 -3.64 -7.29 0.17
N HIS A 467 -2.99 -7.18 -0.99
CA HIS A 467 -1.78 -6.36 -1.22
C HIS A 467 -2.02 -5.21 -2.23
N PRO A 468 -2.87 -4.22 -1.92
CA PRO A 468 -3.15 -3.09 -2.82
C PRO A 468 -1.87 -2.29 -3.14
N GLN A 469 -1.70 -1.93 -4.41
CA GLN A 469 -0.51 -1.29 -4.99
C GLN A 469 0.82 -2.02 -4.70
N GLY A 470 0.77 -3.33 -4.42
CA GLY A 470 1.93 -4.11 -3.97
C GLY A 470 2.42 -3.76 -2.56
N ALA A 471 1.70 -2.90 -1.82
CA ALA A 471 2.05 -2.54 -0.46
C ALA A 471 1.89 -3.73 0.52
N PRO A 472 2.32 -3.59 1.78
CA PRO A 472 2.08 -4.61 2.82
C PRO A 472 0.61 -5.04 2.93
N LEU A 473 0.37 -6.25 3.43
CA LEU A 473 -0.96 -6.85 3.61
C LEU A 473 -1.89 -5.88 4.32
N GLN A 474 -3.07 -5.64 3.74
CA GLN A 474 -4.05 -4.68 4.19
C GLN A 474 -5.43 -5.30 4.29
N VAL A 475 -6.09 -5.08 5.43
CA VAL A 475 -7.51 -5.41 5.66
C VAL A 475 -8.37 -4.18 5.35
N SER A 476 -9.32 -4.29 4.41
CA SER A 476 -10.29 -3.24 4.05
C SER A 476 -11.65 -3.52 4.67
N LEU A 477 -12.06 -2.69 5.64
CA LEU A 477 -13.27 -2.92 6.47
C LEU A 477 -14.41 -1.90 6.33
N ASN A 478 -14.18 -0.79 5.63
CA ASN A 478 -15.13 0.32 5.49
C ASN A 478 -15.70 0.37 4.07
N ASP A 479 -16.89 0.98 3.91
CA ASP A 479 -17.76 0.90 2.72
C ASP A 479 -17.94 -0.52 2.13
N SER A 480 -17.79 -1.54 2.97
CA SER A 480 -17.83 -2.96 2.63
C SER A 480 -19.22 -3.50 2.30
N LEU A 481 -20.05 -2.74 1.59
CA LEU A 481 -21.44 -3.07 1.27
C LEU A 481 -21.52 -4.10 0.13
N LEU A 482 -22.14 -5.25 0.41
CA LEU A 482 -22.59 -6.16 -0.65
C LEU A 482 -23.77 -5.51 -1.39
N LEU A 483 -23.65 -5.36 -2.71
CA LEU A 483 -24.62 -4.66 -3.56
C LEU A 483 -25.60 -5.59 -4.27
N ASP A 484 -25.09 -6.67 -4.86
CA ASP A 484 -25.81 -7.48 -5.85
C ASP A 484 -25.11 -8.85 -5.98
N ILE A 485 -25.87 -9.87 -6.39
CA ILE A 485 -25.38 -11.21 -6.74
C ILE A 485 -26.28 -11.68 -7.88
N ASP A 486 -25.75 -12.29 -8.95
CA ASP A 486 -26.56 -12.72 -10.09
C ASP A 486 -27.36 -14.01 -9.84
N ASP A 487 -28.41 -14.21 -10.67
CA ASP A 487 -29.33 -15.35 -10.61
C ASP A 487 -28.61 -16.73 -10.60
N GLU A 488 -27.45 -16.82 -11.26
CA GLU A 488 -26.64 -18.04 -11.40
C GLU A 488 -25.60 -18.24 -10.26
N GLU A 489 -25.56 -17.35 -9.26
CA GLU A 489 -24.52 -17.32 -8.21
C GLU A 489 -23.09 -17.43 -8.77
N ARG A 490 -22.76 -16.59 -9.77
CA ARG A 490 -21.46 -16.51 -10.44
C ARG A 490 -20.73 -15.21 -10.10
N LEU A 491 -21.42 -14.08 -10.21
CA LEU A 491 -20.88 -12.75 -9.98
C LEU A 491 -21.42 -12.17 -8.67
N VAL A 492 -20.52 -11.57 -7.88
CA VAL A 492 -20.82 -10.92 -6.60
C VAL A 492 -20.36 -9.46 -6.71
N HIS A 493 -21.30 -8.51 -6.70
CA HIS A 493 -20.98 -7.09 -6.69
C HIS A 493 -21.01 -6.51 -5.29
N TYR A 494 -20.00 -5.74 -4.97
CA TYR A 494 -19.84 -5.10 -3.67
C TYR A 494 -19.03 -3.81 -3.80
N ARG A 495 -19.19 -2.89 -2.85
CA ARG A 495 -18.15 -1.88 -2.61
C ARG A 495 -17.24 -2.38 -1.50
N THR A 496 -15.96 -2.04 -1.62
CA THR A 496 -14.90 -2.13 -0.60
C THR A 496 -13.68 -1.42 -1.18
N PRO A 497 -12.90 -0.67 -0.39
CA PRO A 497 -11.61 -0.15 -0.79
C PRO A 497 -10.66 -1.24 -1.34
N THR A 498 -10.43 -1.17 -2.63
CA THR A 498 -9.51 -2.02 -3.42
C THR A 498 -8.72 -1.11 -4.34
N GLU A 499 -7.52 -1.56 -4.72
CA GLU A 499 -6.61 -0.87 -5.64
C GLU A 499 -5.94 -1.93 -6.53
N PRO A 500 -5.37 -1.59 -7.70
CA PRO A 500 -4.51 -2.50 -8.47
C PRO A 500 -3.54 -3.31 -7.57
N GLY A 501 -3.50 -4.64 -7.73
CA GLY A 501 -2.79 -5.56 -6.82
C GLY A 501 -3.67 -6.20 -5.73
N SER A 502 -4.87 -5.66 -5.47
CA SER A 502 -5.93 -6.37 -4.75
C SER A 502 -6.48 -7.57 -5.53
N SER A 503 -6.24 -7.68 -6.84
CA SER A 503 -6.59 -8.86 -7.65
C SER A 503 -6.13 -10.16 -6.98
N GLY A 504 -7.03 -11.15 -6.93
CA GLY A 504 -6.78 -12.42 -6.23
C GLY A 504 -7.03 -12.39 -4.72
N SER A 505 -7.47 -11.26 -4.16
CA SER A 505 -7.85 -11.21 -2.74
C SER A 505 -9.11 -12.04 -2.46
N PRO A 506 -9.18 -12.77 -1.33
CA PRO A 506 -10.42 -13.36 -0.86
C PRO A 506 -11.42 -12.28 -0.46
N VAL A 507 -12.68 -12.47 -0.85
CA VAL A 507 -13.82 -11.66 -0.43
C VAL A 507 -14.56 -12.41 0.68
N PHE A 508 -14.68 -11.81 1.87
CA PHE A 508 -15.26 -12.43 3.06
C PHE A 508 -16.65 -11.90 3.39
N ASN A 509 -17.51 -12.75 3.96
CA ASN A 509 -18.75 -12.30 4.63
C ASN A 509 -18.49 -11.87 6.10
N ILE A 510 -19.54 -11.41 6.79
CA ILE A 510 -19.51 -11.00 8.22
C ILE A 510 -19.08 -12.08 9.23
N ARG A 511 -18.83 -13.33 8.79
CA ARG A 511 -18.33 -14.45 9.61
C ARG A 511 -16.92 -14.89 9.21
N TRP A 512 -16.19 -14.05 8.47
CA TRP A 512 -14.86 -14.35 7.91
C TRP A 512 -14.78 -15.63 7.08
N GLN A 513 -15.88 -15.97 6.41
CA GLN A 513 -15.91 -17.03 5.41
C GLN A 513 -15.77 -16.44 4.01
N VAL A 514 -14.93 -17.04 3.18
CA VAL A 514 -14.72 -16.60 1.79
C VAL A 514 -15.97 -16.91 0.97
N ILE A 515 -16.52 -15.90 0.29
CA ILE A 515 -17.68 -16.00 -0.60
C ILE A 515 -17.28 -15.92 -2.09
N ALA A 516 -16.23 -15.16 -2.40
CA ALA A 516 -15.76 -14.92 -3.77
C ALA A 516 -14.26 -14.61 -3.78
N ILE A 517 -13.66 -14.56 -4.97
CA ILE A 517 -12.34 -14.00 -5.26
C ILE A 517 -12.51 -12.66 -5.99
N HIS A 518 -11.79 -11.61 -5.57
CA HIS A 518 -11.84 -10.30 -6.21
C HIS A 518 -11.07 -10.32 -7.54
N HIS A 519 -11.75 -10.02 -8.65
CA HIS A 519 -11.13 -9.99 -9.98
C HIS A 519 -11.00 -8.60 -10.58
N ALA A 520 -12.03 -7.76 -10.43
CA ALA A 520 -12.06 -6.44 -11.06
C ALA A 520 -12.91 -5.44 -10.26
N GLY A 521 -12.82 -4.17 -10.64
CA GLY A 521 -13.69 -3.10 -10.17
C GLY A 521 -13.62 -1.89 -11.10
N ALA A 522 -14.68 -1.10 -11.14
CA ALA A 522 -14.77 0.10 -11.96
C ALA A 522 -15.78 1.11 -11.38
N SER A 523 -15.69 2.36 -11.83
CA SER A 523 -16.68 3.41 -11.52
C SER A 523 -18.05 3.15 -12.14
N ASN A 524 -18.14 2.25 -13.13
CA ASN A 524 -19.30 2.06 -14.00
C ASN A 524 -19.59 0.58 -14.34
N VAL A 525 -19.51 -0.30 -13.34
CA VAL A 525 -19.86 -1.73 -13.51
C VAL A 525 -21.35 -1.86 -13.88
N PRO A 526 -21.72 -2.63 -14.93
CA PRO A 526 -23.12 -2.91 -15.26
C PRO A 526 -23.87 -3.56 -14.08
N ARG A 527 -25.16 -3.24 -13.91
CA ARG A 527 -25.95 -3.94 -12.88
C ARG A 527 -26.10 -5.42 -13.20
N LEU A 528 -25.97 -6.31 -12.20
CA LEU A 528 -26.42 -7.69 -12.34
C LEU A 528 -27.96 -7.72 -12.44
N HIS A 529 -28.63 -6.87 -11.64
CA HIS A 529 -30.07 -6.69 -11.66
C HIS A 529 -30.54 -5.27 -12.01
N GLY A 530 -31.48 -5.19 -12.95
CA GLY A 530 -32.04 -3.92 -13.44
C GLY A 530 -31.23 -3.33 -14.60
N ALA A 531 -31.27 -2.01 -14.74
CA ALA A 531 -30.64 -1.28 -15.83
C ALA A 531 -29.61 -0.24 -15.33
N GLY A 532 -28.63 0.06 -16.18
CA GLY A 532 -27.57 1.04 -15.93
C GLY A 532 -26.31 0.44 -15.30
N GLU A 533 -25.51 1.33 -14.73
CA GLU A 533 -24.16 1.05 -14.19
C GLU A 533 -24.03 1.60 -12.76
N TYR A 534 -23.02 1.17 -12.00
CA TYR A 534 -22.63 1.74 -10.70
C TYR A 534 -21.16 1.46 -10.34
N GLU A 535 -20.63 2.22 -9.39
CA GLU A 535 -19.33 1.96 -8.78
C GLU A 535 -19.35 0.65 -7.99
N ALA A 536 -18.55 -0.32 -8.41
CA ALA A 536 -18.47 -1.64 -7.79
C ALA A 536 -17.09 -2.30 -7.97
N ASN A 537 -16.80 -3.22 -7.07
CA ASN A 537 -15.98 -4.39 -7.36
C ASN A 537 -16.86 -5.55 -7.81
N GLU A 538 -16.30 -6.39 -8.67
CA GLU A 538 -16.84 -7.68 -9.06
C GLU A 538 -15.93 -8.79 -8.50
N GLY A 539 -16.55 -9.78 -7.87
CA GLY A 539 -15.90 -10.99 -7.40
C GLY A 539 -16.55 -12.24 -8.00
N ILE A 540 -15.73 -13.23 -8.32
CA ILE A 540 -16.19 -14.53 -8.83
C ILE A 540 -16.52 -15.44 -7.65
N ALA A 541 -17.78 -15.88 -7.57
CA ALA A 541 -18.27 -16.67 -6.44
C ALA A 541 -17.56 -18.03 -6.34
N LEU A 542 -17.25 -18.48 -5.11
CA LEU A 542 -16.72 -19.83 -4.89
C LEU A 542 -17.68 -20.92 -5.39
N GLY A 543 -18.99 -20.64 -5.46
CA GLY A 543 -19.99 -21.52 -6.07
C GLY A 543 -19.71 -21.81 -7.54
N ALA A 544 -19.42 -20.79 -8.35
CA ALA A 544 -19.08 -20.95 -9.76
C ALA A 544 -17.75 -21.69 -9.96
N ILE A 545 -16.74 -21.39 -9.14
CA ILE A 545 -15.44 -22.08 -9.18
C ILE A 545 -15.63 -23.58 -8.87
N ARG A 546 -16.37 -23.93 -7.82
CA ARG A 546 -16.76 -25.32 -7.51
C ARG A 546 -17.50 -25.99 -8.67
N ARG A 547 -18.47 -25.30 -9.29
CA ARG A 547 -19.23 -25.84 -10.45
C ARG A 547 -18.32 -26.11 -11.65
N ALA A 548 -17.39 -25.22 -11.97
CA ALA A 548 -16.42 -25.43 -13.05
C ALA A 548 -15.45 -26.59 -12.77
N LEU A 549 -14.95 -26.70 -11.54
CA LEU A 549 -14.10 -27.84 -11.14
C LEU A 549 -14.83 -29.19 -11.28
N CYS A 550 -16.13 -29.24 -10.98
CA CYS A 550 -16.97 -30.43 -11.20
C CYS A 550 -17.31 -30.72 -12.68
N LEU A 551 -16.96 -29.83 -13.62
CA LEU A 551 -17.08 -30.06 -15.07
C LEU A 551 -15.74 -30.48 -15.72
N CYS A 552 -14.64 -30.40 -14.97
CA CYS A 552 -13.29 -30.76 -15.41
C CYS A 552 -12.72 -32.00 -14.71
N ALA A 553 -13.54 -32.71 -13.92
CA ALA A 553 -13.20 -33.91 -13.14
C ALA A 553 -14.04 -35.11 -13.57
#